data_AF-A0A424PDB5-F1
#
_entry.id   AF-A0A424PDB5-F1
#
_cell.length_a   1.000
_cell.length_b   1.000
_cell.length_c   1.000
_cell.angle_alpha   90.00
_cell.angle_beta   90.00
_cell.angle_gamma   90.00
#
_symmetry.space_group_name_H-M   'P 1'
#
loop_
_entity.id
_entity.type
_entity.pdbx_description
1 polymer ?
#
loop_
_entity_poly.entity_id
_entity_poly.type
_entity_poly.pdbx_seq_one_letter_code
_entity_poly.pdbx_strand_id
1 'polypeptide(L)'
;MADTRTRNIQTLDIIRANNMIPSFNKFHHLNKGSNFNRWDLIPRYLAIEEHFGENDFGWEAFRKLRLHQSSEFGEGHAQKLYDQSARSNFEELIDSVKKHGFKRRFALVVNQDNLKITKGWLRFACCLYFEIDTIPCKYDMIDPSDGYDLNWMQNEVGYETKEINQIVSCRDRIFDKIESKILDVEIEEDEEK
;
A
#
# COMPACT_ATOMS: atom_id res chain seq x y z
N MET A 1 -7.57 -22.02 -12.66
CA MET A 1 -6.66 -21.40 -13.65
C MET A 1 -6.72 -19.89 -13.42
N ALA A 2 -5.59 -19.23 -13.17
CA ALA A 2 -5.58 -17.77 -12.96
C ALA A 2 -6.01 -17.04 -14.23
N ASP A 3 -6.94 -16.08 -14.12
CA ASP A 3 -7.31 -15.20 -15.23
C ASP A 3 -6.08 -14.38 -15.63
N THR A 4 -5.57 -14.61 -16.84
CA THR A 4 -4.41 -13.90 -17.37
C THR A 4 -4.76 -12.51 -17.90
N ARG A 5 -6.06 -12.17 -17.98
CA ARG A 5 -6.51 -10.87 -18.46
C ARG A 5 -6.23 -9.79 -17.43
N THR A 6 -5.51 -8.77 -17.87
CA THR A 6 -5.29 -7.56 -17.07
C THR A 6 -6.51 -6.66 -17.17
N ARG A 7 -7.10 -6.29 -16.04
CA ARG A 7 -8.25 -5.37 -15.95
C ARG A 7 -7.85 -4.11 -15.21
N ASN A 8 -8.39 -2.96 -15.61
CA ASN A 8 -8.20 -1.75 -14.84
C ASN A 8 -9.23 -1.76 -13.71
N ILE A 9 -8.78 -1.53 -12.48
CA ILE A 9 -9.61 -1.49 -11.26
C ILE A 9 -9.46 -0.09 -10.68
N GLN A 10 -10.53 0.47 -10.11
CA GLN A 10 -10.46 1.75 -9.41
C GLN A 10 -9.55 1.61 -8.20
N THR A 11 -8.67 2.58 -8.00
CA THR A 11 -7.78 2.60 -6.84
C THR A 11 -8.57 2.60 -5.54
N LEU A 12 -9.74 3.25 -5.52
CA LEU A 12 -10.65 3.25 -4.38
C LEU A 12 -11.15 1.84 -3.99
N ASP A 13 -11.45 0.97 -4.96
CA ASP A 13 -11.87 -0.41 -4.68
C ASP A 13 -10.76 -1.20 -3.97
N ILE A 14 -9.51 -0.96 -4.36
CA ILE A 14 -8.34 -1.58 -3.74
C ILE A 14 -8.14 -1.01 -2.34
N ILE A 15 -8.30 0.29 -2.12
CA ILE A 15 -8.22 0.93 -0.79
C ILE A 15 -9.27 0.33 0.16
N ARG A 16 -10.53 0.25 -0.28
CA ARG A 16 -11.65 -0.34 0.47
C ARG A 16 -11.40 -1.83 0.81
N ALA A 17 -10.85 -2.59 -0.13
CA ALA A 17 -10.52 -4.01 0.06
C ALA A 17 -9.36 -4.28 1.01
N ASN A 18 -8.45 -3.31 1.18
CA ASN A 18 -7.24 -3.43 1.98
C ASN A 18 -7.35 -2.62 3.30
N ASN A 19 -8.57 -2.23 3.68
CA ASN A 19 -8.93 -1.55 4.92
C ASN A 19 -8.08 -0.31 5.23
N MET A 20 -7.84 0.53 4.23
CA MET A 20 -7.02 1.72 4.41
C MET A 20 -7.79 2.94 4.91
N ILE A 21 -9.14 2.89 4.95
CA ILE A 21 -9.95 4.01 5.45
C ILE A 21 -9.91 4.03 6.99
N PRO A 22 -9.48 5.14 7.63
CA PRO A 22 -9.36 5.24 9.08
C PRO A 22 -10.68 4.96 9.81
N SER A 23 -10.60 4.26 10.96
CA SER A 23 -11.77 3.85 11.75
C SER A 23 -12.59 5.00 12.32
N PHE A 24 -11.98 6.16 12.53
CA PHE A 24 -12.66 7.36 13.01
C PHE A 24 -13.39 8.14 11.89
N ASN A 25 -13.14 7.80 10.62
CA ASN A 25 -13.76 8.52 9.50
C ASN A 25 -15.17 7.97 9.20
N LYS A 26 -16.10 8.84 8.80
CA LYS A 26 -17.48 8.47 8.46
C LYS A 26 -17.58 7.41 7.35
N PHE A 27 -16.61 7.38 6.43
CA PHE A 27 -16.50 6.43 5.32
C PHE A 27 -15.89 5.09 5.72
N HIS A 28 -15.55 4.87 6.99
CA HIS A 28 -14.97 3.61 7.46
C HIS A 28 -15.81 2.39 7.10
N HIS A 29 -17.14 2.54 7.07
CA HIS A 29 -18.08 1.48 6.70
C HIS A 29 -17.90 0.96 5.25
N LEU A 30 -17.20 1.71 4.39
CA LEU A 30 -16.87 1.29 3.02
C LEU A 30 -15.71 0.29 2.96
N ASN A 31 -14.95 0.14 4.05
CA ASN A 31 -13.97 -0.94 4.16
C ASN A 31 -14.70 -2.29 4.10
N LYS A 32 -14.11 -3.29 3.44
CA LYS A 32 -14.72 -4.64 3.33
C LYS A 32 -14.73 -5.44 4.63
N GLY A 33 -14.44 -4.82 5.78
CA GLY A 33 -14.73 -5.34 7.12
C GLY A 33 -13.93 -6.57 7.56
N SER A 34 -12.82 -6.88 6.90
CA SER A 34 -11.96 -8.01 7.28
C SER A 34 -10.92 -7.62 8.33
N ASN A 35 -10.26 -8.58 9.00
CA ASN A 35 -9.10 -8.30 9.87
C ASN A 35 -7.82 -7.97 9.07
N PHE A 36 -7.92 -7.79 7.76
CA PHE A 36 -6.79 -7.58 6.86
C PHE A 36 -6.48 -6.09 6.72
N ASN A 37 -5.58 -5.58 7.57
CA ASN A 37 -5.10 -4.20 7.47
C ASN A 37 -3.77 -4.13 6.70
N ARG A 38 -3.53 -3.05 5.97
CA ARG A 38 -2.30 -2.87 5.18
C ARG A 38 -1.47 -1.69 5.64
N TRP A 39 -1.20 -1.61 6.95
CA TRP A 39 -0.34 -0.56 7.52
C TRP A 39 1.09 -0.60 6.98
N ASP A 40 1.54 -1.76 6.51
CA ASP A 40 2.81 -1.93 5.81
C ASP A 40 2.94 -1.05 4.55
N LEU A 41 1.84 -0.60 3.94
CA LEU A 41 1.88 0.33 2.81
C LEU A 41 2.37 1.72 3.22
N ILE A 42 2.17 2.12 4.48
CA ILE A 42 2.43 3.48 4.94
C ILE A 42 3.93 3.80 5.04
N PRO A 43 4.80 2.95 5.63
CA PRO A 43 6.25 3.16 5.55
C PRO A 43 6.78 3.25 4.12
N ARG A 44 6.13 2.58 3.16
CA ARG A 44 6.51 2.65 1.74
C ARG A 44 6.13 3.99 1.14
N TYR A 45 4.96 4.53 1.49
CA TYR A 45 4.56 5.87 1.10
C TYR A 45 5.51 6.93 1.67
N LEU A 46 5.83 6.83 2.97
CA LEU A 46 6.77 7.72 3.63
C LEU A 46 8.15 7.73 2.96
N ALA A 47 8.64 6.59 2.48
CA ALA A 47 9.88 6.52 1.70
C ALA A 47 9.80 7.26 0.36
N ILE A 48 8.65 7.25 -0.31
CA ILE A 48 8.42 8.04 -1.54
C ILE A 48 8.45 9.53 -1.20
N GLU A 49 7.83 9.93 -0.09
CA GLU A 49 7.90 11.32 0.38
C GLU A 49 9.34 11.76 0.71
N GLU A 50 10.13 10.92 1.38
CA GLU A 50 11.55 11.23 1.63
C GLU A 50 12.35 11.31 0.33
N HIS A 51 12.05 10.46 -0.66
CA HIS A 51 12.66 10.54 -2.00
C HIS A 51 12.45 11.91 -2.66
N PHE A 52 11.34 12.59 -2.38
CA PHE A 52 11.05 13.93 -2.86
C PHE A 52 11.35 15.05 -1.84
N GLY A 53 11.97 14.73 -0.70
CA GLY A 53 12.39 15.70 0.32
C GLY A 53 11.26 16.23 1.20
N GLU A 54 10.13 15.52 1.28
CA GLU A 54 8.96 15.93 2.09
C GLU A 54 9.07 15.51 3.57
N ASN A 55 9.95 14.56 3.88
CA ASN A 55 10.31 14.15 5.23
C ASN A 55 11.76 13.64 5.28
N ASP A 56 12.25 13.26 6.46
CA ASP A 56 13.61 12.77 6.71
C ASP A 56 13.68 11.41 7.45
N PHE A 57 12.58 10.65 7.44
CA PHE A 57 12.44 9.40 8.21
C PHE A 57 11.81 8.23 7.46
N GLY A 58 11.23 8.44 6.28
CA GLY A 58 10.54 7.42 5.51
C GLY A 58 11.42 6.26 5.03
N TRP A 59 12.65 6.51 4.61
CA TRP A 59 13.61 5.48 4.21
C TRP A 59 14.00 4.59 5.39
N GLU A 60 14.15 5.16 6.59
CA GLU A 60 14.42 4.39 7.80
C GLU A 60 13.22 3.51 8.19
N ALA A 61 12.01 4.06 8.12
CA ALA A 61 10.80 3.28 8.34
C ALA A 61 10.69 2.12 7.33
N PHE A 62 10.90 2.39 6.05
CA PHE A 62 10.92 1.36 5.01
C PHE A 62 12.02 0.31 5.25
N ARG A 63 13.22 0.73 5.69
CA ARG A 63 14.32 -0.18 6.01
C ARG A 63 13.92 -1.17 7.10
N LYS A 64 13.34 -0.71 8.22
CA LYS A 64 12.86 -1.57 9.31
C LYS A 64 11.84 -2.61 8.81
N LEU A 65 10.85 -2.17 8.04
CA LEU A 65 9.88 -3.07 7.43
C LEU A 65 10.53 -4.15 6.56
N ARG A 66 11.51 -3.78 5.73
CA ARG A 66 12.19 -4.73 4.83
C ARG A 66 13.06 -5.72 5.57
N LEU A 67 13.74 -5.29 6.63
CA LEU A 67 14.53 -6.18 7.47
C LEU A 67 13.65 -7.25 8.11
N HIS A 68 12.52 -6.86 8.70
CA HIS A 68 11.56 -7.81 9.27
C HIS A 68 11.05 -8.82 8.22
N GLN A 69 10.58 -8.33 7.07
CA GLN A 69 10.11 -9.18 5.99
C GLN A 69 11.21 -10.14 5.48
N SER A 70 12.49 -9.76 5.54
CA SER A 70 13.59 -10.64 5.13
C SER A 70 13.86 -11.76 6.14
N SER A 71 13.70 -11.49 7.45
CA SER A 71 13.89 -12.50 8.50
C SER A 71 12.81 -13.59 8.52
N GLU A 72 11.62 -13.31 8.00
CA GLU A 72 10.52 -14.29 7.91
C GLU A 72 10.81 -15.45 6.93
N PHE A 73 11.84 -15.34 6.06
CA PHE A 73 12.17 -16.35 5.03
C PHE A 73 13.26 -17.36 5.42
N GLY A 74 13.66 -17.44 6.70
CA GLY A 74 14.52 -18.51 7.24
C GLY A 74 16.04 -18.30 7.11
N GLU A 75 16.84 -19.17 7.77
CA GLU A 75 18.28 -19.02 8.10
C GLU A 75 19.27 -18.80 6.92
N GLY A 76 18.81 -18.77 5.67
CA GLY A 76 19.61 -18.44 4.48
C GLY A 76 19.49 -16.97 4.01
N HIS A 77 18.55 -16.21 4.56
CA HIS A 77 18.24 -14.82 4.17
C HIS A 77 18.39 -13.82 5.32
N ALA A 78 19.40 -14.03 6.17
CA ALA A 78 19.82 -13.03 7.14
C ALA A 78 20.41 -11.81 6.40
N GLN A 79 19.56 -10.96 5.81
CA GLN A 79 19.91 -9.62 5.35
C GLN A 79 20.18 -8.72 6.56
N LYS A 80 21.21 -9.05 7.36
CA LYS A 80 21.83 -8.11 8.31
C LYS A 80 22.40 -6.88 7.59
N LEU A 81 22.57 -6.99 6.27
CA LEU A 81 22.80 -5.89 5.37
C LEU A 81 21.46 -5.58 4.72
N TYR A 82 20.85 -4.45 5.07
CA TYR A 82 19.94 -3.78 4.14
C TYR A 82 20.67 -3.74 2.81
N ASP A 83 20.22 -4.57 1.87
CA ASP A 83 20.82 -4.56 0.56
C ASP A 83 20.48 -3.18 -0.01
N GLN A 84 21.50 -2.35 -0.24
CA GLN A 84 21.34 -1.06 -0.91
C GLN A 84 20.53 -1.22 -2.21
N SER A 85 20.48 -2.43 -2.78
CA SER A 85 19.59 -2.79 -3.87
C SER A 85 18.11 -2.59 -3.56
N ALA A 86 17.60 -2.83 -2.34
CA ALA A 86 16.19 -2.66 -2.02
C ALA A 86 15.75 -1.19 -2.07
N ARG A 87 16.64 -0.29 -1.59
CA ARG A 87 16.47 1.16 -1.76
C ARG A 87 16.51 1.55 -3.23
N SER A 88 17.62 1.20 -3.88
CA SER A 88 17.91 1.59 -5.27
C SER A 88 16.80 1.12 -6.21
N ASN A 89 16.34 -0.12 -6.07
CA ASN A 89 15.24 -0.67 -6.84
C ASN A 89 13.91 0.07 -6.59
N PHE A 90 13.69 0.57 -5.36
CA PHE A 90 12.48 1.34 -5.06
C PHE A 90 12.60 2.77 -5.62
N GLU A 91 13.76 3.43 -5.49
CA GLU A 91 14.05 4.72 -6.12
C GLU A 91 13.85 4.65 -7.65
N GLU A 92 14.39 3.61 -8.31
CA GLU A 92 14.18 3.37 -9.75
C GLU A 92 12.70 3.19 -10.11
N LEU A 93 11.95 2.47 -9.27
CA LEU A 93 10.51 2.31 -9.47
C LEU A 93 9.79 3.65 -9.34
N ILE A 94 10.08 4.43 -8.30
CA ILE A 94 9.47 5.74 -8.03
C ILE A 94 9.73 6.67 -9.23
N ASP A 95 10.99 6.75 -9.68
CA ASP A 95 11.37 7.58 -10.81
C ASP A 95 10.74 7.10 -12.12
N SER A 96 10.66 5.78 -12.34
CA SER A 96 9.96 5.23 -13.51
C SER A 96 8.47 5.57 -13.50
N VAL A 97 7.80 5.49 -12.34
CA VAL A 97 6.36 5.81 -12.27
C VAL A 97 6.14 7.31 -12.43
N LYS A 98 6.97 8.16 -11.81
CA LYS A 98 6.93 9.62 -12.02
C LYS A 98 7.09 10.00 -13.48
N LYS A 99 8.05 9.37 -14.18
CA LYS A 99 8.38 9.72 -15.57
C LYS A 99 7.43 9.13 -16.60
N HIS A 100 6.86 7.95 -16.35
CA HIS A 100 6.15 7.17 -17.37
C HIS A 100 4.72 6.74 -16.96
N GLY A 101 4.28 7.10 -15.76
CA GLY A 101 3.05 6.57 -15.17
C GLY A 101 3.12 5.07 -14.89
N PHE A 102 1.97 4.50 -14.50
CA PHE A 102 1.86 3.08 -14.21
C PHE A 102 1.81 2.26 -15.51
N LYS A 103 2.80 1.38 -15.70
CA LYS A 103 2.91 0.56 -16.90
C LYS A 103 2.02 -0.69 -16.78
N ARG A 104 1.05 -0.83 -17.70
CA ARG A 104 0.11 -1.98 -17.79
C ARG A 104 0.76 -3.37 -17.74
N ARG A 105 1.95 -3.53 -18.33
CA ARG A 105 2.70 -4.80 -18.30
C ARG A 105 3.15 -5.22 -16.89
N PHE A 106 3.23 -4.28 -15.96
CA PHE A 106 3.57 -4.49 -14.55
C PHE A 106 2.33 -4.33 -13.68
N ALA A 107 1.24 -5.02 -14.04
CA ALA A 107 -0.01 -5.03 -13.30
C ALA A 107 0.18 -5.46 -11.82
N LEU A 108 -0.62 -4.88 -10.92
CA LEU A 108 -0.76 -5.42 -9.56
C LEU A 108 -1.36 -6.82 -9.62
N VAL A 109 -1.09 -7.64 -8.61
CA VAL A 109 -1.79 -8.91 -8.43
C VAL A 109 -2.67 -8.77 -7.21
N VAL A 110 -3.96 -9.06 -7.40
CA VAL A 110 -4.98 -8.98 -6.36
C VAL A 110 -5.75 -10.28 -6.33
N ASN A 111 -6.28 -10.62 -5.16
CA ASN A 111 -7.19 -11.73 -5.02
C ASN A 111 -8.47 -11.49 -5.85
N GLN A 112 -8.92 -12.52 -6.56
CA GLN A 112 -10.06 -12.45 -7.46
C GLN A 112 -11.38 -12.07 -6.77
N ASP A 113 -11.60 -12.56 -5.55
CA ASP A 113 -12.89 -12.47 -4.88
C ASP A 113 -13.00 -11.22 -4.01
N ASN A 114 -11.88 -10.78 -3.41
CA ASN A 114 -11.89 -9.70 -2.42
C ASN A 114 -11.06 -8.47 -2.78
N LEU A 115 -10.20 -8.52 -3.81
CA LEU A 115 -9.29 -7.45 -4.26
C LEU A 115 -8.16 -7.09 -3.27
N LYS A 116 -7.90 -7.92 -2.26
CA LYS A 116 -6.71 -7.77 -1.41
C LYS A 116 -5.45 -7.88 -2.27
N ILE A 117 -4.47 -7.01 -2.04
CA ILE A 117 -3.22 -7.01 -2.81
C ILE A 117 -2.36 -8.20 -2.39
N THR A 118 -2.09 -9.11 -3.32
CA THR A 118 -1.18 -10.25 -3.11
C THR A 118 0.24 -9.90 -3.53
N LYS A 119 0.42 -9.14 -4.62
CA LYS A 119 1.75 -8.70 -5.10
C LYS A 119 1.72 -7.28 -5.65
N GLY A 120 2.82 -6.56 -5.42
CA GLY A 120 3.03 -5.22 -5.97
C GLY A 120 2.74 -4.08 -5.00
N TRP A 121 2.87 -4.29 -3.70
CA TRP A 121 2.70 -3.26 -2.66
C TRP A 121 3.53 -1.99 -2.91
N LEU A 122 4.79 -2.09 -3.40
CA LEU A 122 5.60 -0.91 -3.76
C LEU A 122 4.97 -0.12 -4.90
N ARG A 123 4.47 -0.82 -5.91
CA ARG A 123 3.78 -0.22 -7.06
C ARG A 123 2.48 0.44 -6.63
N PHE A 124 1.75 -0.18 -5.70
CA PHE A 124 0.53 0.42 -5.15
C PHE A 124 0.83 1.67 -4.30
N ALA A 125 1.90 1.67 -3.50
CA ALA A 125 2.34 2.87 -2.79
C ALA A 125 2.64 4.04 -3.77
N CYS A 126 3.27 3.75 -4.91
CA CYS A 126 3.41 4.74 -5.98
C CYS A 126 2.06 5.20 -6.54
N CYS A 127 1.09 4.29 -6.74
CA CYS A 127 -0.25 4.69 -7.21
C CYS A 127 -0.93 5.66 -6.24
N LEU A 128 -0.81 5.41 -4.94
CA LEU A 128 -1.34 6.30 -3.91
C LEU A 128 -0.65 7.67 -3.96
N TYR A 129 0.68 7.69 -4.06
CA TYR A 129 1.44 8.94 -4.07
C TYR A 129 1.20 9.79 -5.32
N PHE A 130 1.16 9.16 -6.50
CA PHE A 130 0.91 9.84 -7.77
C PHE A 130 -0.59 9.93 -8.13
N GLU A 131 -1.48 9.63 -7.17
CA GLU A 131 -2.93 9.77 -7.30
C GLU A 131 -3.53 9.10 -8.54
N ILE A 132 -3.01 7.93 -8.90
CA ILE A 132 -3.44 7.18 -10.08
C ILE A 132 -4.84 6.60 -9.85
N ASP A 133 -5.82 6.97 -10.67
CA ASP A 133 -7.23 6.58 -10.44
C ASP A 133 -7.53 5.12 -10.78
N THR A 134 -6.94 4.61 -11.87
CA THR A 134 -7.17 3.23 -12.31
C THR A 134 -5.88 2.47 -12.45
N ILE A 135 -5.85 1.25 -11.88
CA ILE A 135 -4.65 0.43 -11.83
C ILE A 135 -4.86 -0.87 -12.60
N PRO A 136 -3.97 -1.22 -13.54
CA PRO A 136 -4.03 -2.51 -14.20
C PRO A 136 -3.69 -3.61 -13.18
N CYS A 137 -4.62 -4.56 -13.04
CA CYS A 137 -4.55 -5.67 -12.10
C CYS A 137 -4.71 -7.01 -12.83
N LYS A 138 -4.03 -8.03 -12.32
CA LYS A 138 -4.25 -9.45 -12.63
C LYS A 138 -4.83 -10.12 -11.39
N TYR A 139 -5.62 -11.16 -11.62
CA TYR A 139 -6.23 -11.91 -10.55
C TYR A 139 -5.43 -13.15 -10.20
N ASP A 140 -5.38 -13.46 -8.91
CA ASP A 140 -5.02 -14.77 -8.40
C ASP A 140 -6.09 -15.29 -7.43
N MET A 141 -5.96 -16.57 -7.08
CA MET A 141 -6.86 -17.23 -6.11
C MET A 141 -6.28 -17.22 -4.69
N ILE A 142 -5.17 -16.50 -4.46
CA ILE A 142 -4.49 -16.51 -3.17
C ILE A 142 -5.23 -15.50 -2.29
N ASP A 143 -5.88 -15.96 -1.22
CA ASP A 143 -6.38 -15.06 -0.20
C ASP A 143 -5.25 -14.81 0.81
N PRO A 144 -4.69 -13.59 0.88
CA PRO A 144 -3.65 -13.31 1.86
C PRO A 144 -4.29 -13.33 3.26
N SER A 145 -3.79 -14.24 4.09
CA SER A 145 -4.24 -14.44 5.48
C SER A 145 -3.71 -13.37 6.42
N ASP A 146 -2.53 -12.82 6.12
CA ASP A 146 -1.77 -12.04 7.08
C ASP A 146 -2.09 -10.56 6.91
N GLY A 147 -2.85 -10.02 7.86
CA GLY A 147 -3.03 -8.58 8.02
C GLY A 147 -1.81 -7.95 8.71
N TYR A 148 -1.41 -6.78 8.24
CA TYR A 148 -0.37 -5.94 8.85
C TYR A 148 -1.06 -4.82 9.63
N ASP A 149 -1.55 -5.11 10.83
CA ASP A 149 -2.16 -4.12 11.71
C ASP A 149 -1.11 -3.31 12.51
N LEU A 150 -1.55 -2.30 13.27
CA LEU A 150 -0.64 -1.51 14.11
C LEU A 150 0.06 -2.35 15.18
N ASN A 151 -0.60 -3.39 15.68
CA ASN A 151 -0.03 -4.26 16.70
C ASN A 151 1.14 -5.09 16.12
N TRP A 152 1.00 -5.58 14.89
CA TRP A 152 2.07 -6.21 14.13
C TRP A 152 3.22 -5.24 13.86
N MET A 153 2.92 -4.01 13.45
CA MET A 153 3.94 -2.98 13.22
C MET A 153 4.76 -2.73 14.50
N GLN A 154 4.11 -2.62 15.64
CA GLN A 154 4.77 -2.34 16.91
C GLN A 154 5.54 -3.55 17.46
N ASN A 155 4.91 -4.73 17.49
CA ASN A 155 5.46 -5.89 18.20
C ASN A 155 6.37 -6.77 17.35
N GLU A 156 6.08 -6.90 16.05
CA GLU A 156 6.84 -7.78 15.15
C GLU A 156 7.94 -6.98 14.43
N VAL A 157 7.58 -5.85 13.81
CA VAL A 157 8.57 -5.00 13.10
C VAL A 157 9.44 -4.17 14.06
N GLY A 158 8.92 -3.85 15.25
CA GLY A 158 9.65 -3.11 16.28
C GLY A 158 9.67 -1.58 16.07
N TYR A 159 8.59 -1.01 15.53
CA TYR A 159 8.46 0.45 15.47
C TYR A 159 8.23 1.06 16.86
N GLU A 160 8.95 2.13 17.15
CA GLU A 160 8.79 2.92 18.37
C GLU A 160 7.54 3.79 18.32
N THR A 161 7.06 4.25 19.48
CA THR A 161 5.87 5.12 19.59
C THR A 161 5.94 6.35 18.68
N LYS A 162 7.13 6.96 18.55
CA LYS A 162 7.32 8.11 17.66
C LYS A 162 7.07 7.74 16.20
N GLU A 163 7.56 6.59 15.76
CA GLU A 163 7.42 6.10 14.38
C GLU A 163 5.98 5.67 14.10
N ILE A 164 5.32 5.02 15.08
CA ILE A 164 3.89 4.71 15.00
C ILE A 164 3.07 5.98 14.80
N ASN A 165 3.36 7.06 15.54
CA ASN A 165 2.66 8.33 15.37
C ASN A 165 2.88 8.93 13.97
N GLN A 166 4.09 8.84 13.42
CA GLN A 166 4.40 9.28 12.05
C GLN A 166 3.64 8.44 11.01
N ILE A 167 3.56 7.12 11.21
CA ILE A 167 2.81 6.20 10.36
C ILE A 167 1.30 6.51 10.41
N VAL A 168 0.73 6.68 11.59
CA VAL A 168 -0.70 7.04 11.75
C VAL A 168 -1.00 8.38 11.07
N SER A 169 -0.18 9.40 11.34
CA SER A 169 -0.35 10.72 10.72
C SER A 169 -0.24 10.65 9.19
N CYS A 170 0.68 9.85 8.65
CA CYS A 170 0.80 9.65 7.21
C CYS A 170 -0.43 8.95 6.61
N ARG A 171 -0.98 7.93 7.28
CA ARG A 171 -2.22 7.27 6.82
C ARG A 171 -3.35 8.28 6.74
N ASP A 172 -3.50 9.12 7.76
CA ASP A 172 -4.58 10.11 7.80
C ASP A 172 -4.40 11.13 6.66
N ARG A 173 -3.18 11.61 6.40
CA ARG A 173 -2.90 12.48 5.23
C ARG A 173 -3.17 11.81 3.88
N ILE A 174 -2.84 10.52 3.73
CA ILE A 174 -3.17 9.76 2.51
C ILE A 174 -4.68 9.70 2.36
N PHE A 175 -5.40 9.47 3.45
CA PHE A 175 -6.86 9.43 3.45
C PHE A 175 -7.48 10.77 3.06
N ASP A 176 -6.99 11.89 3.61
CA ASP A 176 -7.49 13.23 3.27
C ASP A 176 -7.39 13.53 1.76
N LYS A 177 -6.34 13.03 1.08
CA LYS A 177 -6.18 13.17 -0.38
C LYS A 177 -7.25 12.38 -1.16
N ILE A 178 -7.63 11.20 -0.67
CA ILE A 178 -8.60 10.32 -1.35
C ILE A 178 -10.04 10.57 -0.92
N GLU A 179 -10.29 11.24 0.20
CA GLU A 179 -11.64 11.51 0.71
C GLU A 179 -12.48 12.30 -0.29
N SER A 180 -11.87 13.26 -0.99
CA SER A 180 -12.50 14.00 -2.10
C SER A 180 -13.02 13.06 -3.19
N LYS A 181 -12.20 12.08 -3.60
CA LYS A 181 -12.58 11.08 -4.61
C LYS A 181 -13.71 10.16 -4.15
N ILE A 182 -13.82 9.93 -2.83
CA ILE A 182 -14.93 9.14 -2.27
C ILE A 182 -16.22 9.95 -2.35
N LEU A 183 -16.18 11.25 -2.01
CA LEU A 183 -17.34 12.13 -2.09
C LEU A 183 -17.91 12.19 -3.51
N ASP A 184 -17.05 12.31 -4.53
CA ASP A 184 -17.47 12.37 -5.92
C ASP A 184 -18.22 11.09 -6.34
N VAL A 185 -17.72 9.91 -5.94
CA VAL A 185 -18.35 8.61 -6.25
C VAL A 185 -19.71 8.45 -5.57
N GLU A 186 -19.84 8.83 -4.29
CA GLU A 186 -21.11 8.71 -3.57
C GLU A 186 -22.20 9.62 -4.17
N ILE A 187 -21.82 10.79 -4.69
CA ILE A 187 -22.74 11.68 -5.40
C ILE A 187 -23.21 11.02 -6.71
N GLU A 188 -22.29 10.46 -7.50
CA GLU A 188 -22.64 9.75 -8.74
C GLU A 188 -23.58 8.55 -8.47
N GLU A 189 -23.32 7.75 -7.43
CA GLU A 189 -24.16 6.60 -7.07
C GLU A 189 -25.57 6.98 -6.57
N ASP A 190 -25.73 8.18 -6.00
CA ASP A 190 -27.03 8.70 -5.56
C ASP A 190 -27.80 9.41 -6.68
N GLU A 191 -27.13 9.94 -7.70
CA GLU A 191 -27.77 10.49 -8.91
C GLU A 191 -28.29 9.40 -9.87
N GLU A 192 -27.74 8.18 -9.80
CA GLU A 192 -28.16 7.02 -10.60
C GLU A 192 -29.33 6.19 -10.01
N LYS A 193 -29.84 6.55 -8.82
CA LYS A 193 -30.97 5.86 -8.14
C LYS A 193 -32.31 6.58 -8.29
#